data_AF-A0A2W4N4P8-F1
#
_entry.id   AF-A0A2W4N4P8-F1
#
_cell.length_a   1.000
_cell.length_b   1.000
_cell.length_c   1.000
_cell.angle_alpha   90.00
_cell.angle_beta   90.00
_cell.angle_gamma   90.00
#
_symmetry.space_group_name_H-M   'P 1'
#
loop_
_entity.id
_entity.type
_entity.pdbx_description
1 polymer ?
#
loop_
_entity_poly.entity_id
_entity_poly.type
_entity_poly.pdbx_seq_one_letter_code
_entity_poly.pdbx_strand_id
1 'polypeptide(L)'
;MVPPAALHYNRCMPPDRLLSELLRIAACIGLEVRSVGMRGKHAGPGGLCTIQGKPLVILNHRTSAIDRSTALADALAGRDLSAIEMPPQVRGFIAARRRGRWRLLLPERRPGPGLAVCRPRRTERDEP
;
A
#
# COMPACT_ATOMS: atom_id res chain seq x y z
N MET A 1 -8.92 -29.44 -24.61
CA MET A 1 -8.81 -28.28 -25.51
C MET A 1 -8.76 -27.03 -24.65
N VAL A 2 -7.55 -26.55 -24.35
CA VAL A 2 -7.30 -25.37 -23.50
C VAL A 2 -7.28 -24.15 -24.43
N PRO A 3 -8.01 -23.05 -24.13
CA PRO A 3 -8.09 -21.91 -25.05
C PRO A 3 -6.73 -21.20 -25.21
N PRO A 4 -6.34 -20.81 -26.43
CA PRO A 4 -5.05 -20.20 -26.75
C PRO A 4 -5.04 -18.68 -26.48
N ALA A 5 -5.38 -18.25 -25.27
CA ALA A 5 -5.35 -16.83 -24.89
C ALA A 5 -4.13 -16.42 -24.04
N ALA A 6 -3.21 -17.35 -23.78
CA ALA A 6 -2.12 -17.16 -22.82
C ALA A 6 -0.84 -16.49 -23.37
N LEU A 7 -0.79 -16.04 -24.63
CA LEU A 7 0.49 -15.65 -25.25
C LEU A 7 0.62 -14.23 -25.81
N HIS A 8 -0.34 -13.31 -25.58
CA HIS A 8 -0.18 -11.89 -25.99
C HIS A 8 -0.61 -10.85 -24.96
N TYR A 9 -0.50 -11.17 -23.69
CA TYR A 9 -0.81 -10.21 -22.65
C TYR A 9 0.34 -9.20 -22.37
N ASN A 10 1.52 -9.42 -22.98
CA ASN A 10 2.72 -8.61 -22.78
C ASN A 10 2.72 -7.24 -23.48
N ARG A 11 1.67 -6.44 -23.27
CA ARG A 11 1.83 -4.98 -23.34
C ARG A 11 1.81 -4.47 -21.92
N CYS A 12 2.96 -4.03 -21.44
CA CYS A 12 3.06 -3.15 -20.28
C CYS A 12 1.99 -2.07 -20.45
N MET A 13 0.97 -2.11 -19.58
CA MET A 13 -0.08 -1.13 -19.59
C MET A 13 0.55 0.24 -19.32
N PRO A 14 0.30 1.26 -20.17
CA PRO A 14 0.88 2.56 -19.95
C PRO A 14 0.40 3.12 -18.61
N PRO A 15 1.24 3.89 -17.91
CA PRO A 15 1.01 4.28 -16.52
C PRO A 15 -0.27 5.11 -16.35
N ASP A 16 -0.63 5.92 -17.33
CA ASP A 16 -1.87 6.70 -17.32
C ASP A 16 -3.10 5.80 -17.43
N ARG A 17 -3.05 4.78 -18.27
CA ARG A 17 -4.16 3.81 -18.41
C ARG A 17 -4.30 2.98 -17.14
N LEU A 18 -3.18 2.59 -16.53
CA LEU A 18 -3.17 1.89 -15.24
C LEU A 18 -3.84 2.75 -14.16
N LEU A 19 -3.47 4.03 -14.07
CA LEU A 19 -4.07 4.99 -13.14
C LEU A 19 -5.59 5.12 -13.38
N SER A 20 -6.03 5.24 -14.64
CA SER A 20 -7.45 5.34 -14.98
C SER A 20 -8.25 4.12 -14.53
N GLU A 21 -7.75 2.90 -14.74
CA GLU A 21 -8.44 1.69 -14.27
C GLU A 21 -8.47 1.62 -12.74
N LEU A 22 -7.39 1.99 -12.06
CA LEU A 22 -7.37 2.04 -10.59
C LEU A 22 -8.37 3.06 -10.05
N LEU A 23 -8.51 4.22 -10.70
CA LEU A 23 -9.51 5.23 -10.35
C LEU A 23 -10.95 4.72 -10.56
N ARG A 24 -11.19 4.00 -11.67
CA ARG A 24 -12.48 3.36 -11.93
C ARG A 24 -12.84 2.37 -10.84
N ILE A 25 -11.89 1.51 -10.45
CA ILE A 25 -12.09 0.53 -9.37
C ILE A 25 -12.35 1.24 -8.03
N ALA A 26 -11.61 2.30 -7.73
CA ALA A 26 -11.81 3.11 -6.52
C ALA A 26 -13.23 3.71 -6.49
N ALA A 27 -13.73 4.23 -7.61
CA ALA A 27 -15.09 4.74 -7.72
C ALA A 27 -16.14 3.64 -7.52
N CYS A 28 -15.94 2.45 -8.08
CA CYS A 28 -16.87 1.32 -7.92
C CYS A 28 -17.05 0.88 -6.46
N ILE A 29 -16.02 1.01 -5.62
CA ILE A 29 -16.09 0.67 -4.19
C ILE A 29 -16.43 1.87 -3.30
N GLY A 30 -16.74 3.02 -3.88
CA GLY A 30 -17.03 4.26 -3.15
C GLY A 30 -15.83 4.81 -2.39
N LEU A 31 -14.60 4.54 -2.84
CA LEU A 31 -13.39 5.14 -2.26
C LEU A 31 -13.18 6.53 -2.86
N GLU A 32 -13.27 7.55 -2.01
CA GLU A 32 -13.05 8.93 -2.41
C GLU A 32 -11.58 9.17 -2.76
N VAL A 33 -11.31 9.71 -3.95
CA VAL A 33 -9.95 10.03 -4.41
C VAL A 33 -9.86 11.52 -4.70
N ARG A 34 -8.92 12.22 -4.05
CA ARG A 34 -8.68 13.66 -4.24
C ARG A 34 -7.28 13.90 -4.78
N SER A 35 -7.18 14.66 -5.86
CA SER A 35 -5.90 15.09 -6.43
C SER A 35 -5.50 16.44 -5.85
N VAL A 36 -4.39 16.50 -5.11
CA VAL A 36 -3.90 17.72 -4.44
C VAL A 36 -2.46 18.01 -4.85
N GLY A 37 -2.10 19.28 -5.04
CA GLY A 37 -0.73 19.67 -5.38
C GLY A 37 0.12 19.87 -4.15
N MET A 38 0.68 18.79 -3.61
CA MET A 38 1.54 18.89 -2.42
C MET A 38 2.90 19.53 -2.77
N ARG A 39 3.47 20.30 -1.84
CA ARG A 39 4.81 20.89 -1.91
C ARG A 39 5.55 20.67 -0.58
N GLY A 40 6.88 20.52 -0.62
CA GLY A 40 7.74 20.41 0.56
C GLY A 40 8.52 19.09 0.66
N LYS A 41 9.40 18.97 1.65
CA LYS A 41 10.26 17.79 1.88
C LYS A 41 9.51 16.47 2.12
N HIS A 42 8.22 16.54 2.49
CA HIS A 42 7.33 15.38 2.67
C HIS A 42 6.30 15.25 1.53
N ALA A 43 6.49 15.93 0.40
CA ALA A 43 5.61 15.82 -0.76
C ALA A 43 5.84 14.48 -1.49
N GLY A 44 5.40 13.39 -0.88
CA GLY A 44 5.34 12.08 -1.51
C GLY A 44 4.24 11.99 -2.58
N PRO A 45 4.04 10.81 -3.18
CA PRO A 45 3.03 10.59 -4.21
C PRO A 45 1.59 10.63 -3.72
N GLY A 46 1.39 10.70 -2.41
CA GLY A 46 0.09 10.65 -1.76
C GLY A 46 -0.04 9.39 -0.90
N GLY A 47 -1.27 9.05 -0.54
CA GLY A 47 -1.57 7.87 0.27
C GLY A 47 -3.00 7.82 0.79
N LEU A 48 -3.29 6.74 1.51
CA LEU A 48 -4.55 6.57 2.22
C LEU A 48 -4.58 7.53 3.42
N CYS A 49 -5.62 8.35 3.48
CA CYS A 49 -5.87 9.34 4.50
C CYS A 49 -7.26 9.09 5.10
N THR A 50 -7.45 9.45 6.36
CA THR A 50 -8.75 9.38 7.01
C THR A 50 -9.14 10.78 7.45
N ILE A 51 -10.21 11.33 6.90
CA ILE A 51 -10.76 12.62 7.31
C ILE A 51 -12.09 12.35 8.00
N GLN A 52 -12.21 12.76 9.26
CA GLN A 52 -13.45 12.59 10.06
C GLN A 52 -13.96 11.13 10.07
N GLY A 53 -13.04 10.16 10.17
CA GLY A 53 -13.39 8.73 10.14
C GLY A 53 -13.74 8.17 8.76
N LYS A 54 -13.77 9.01 7.71
CA LYS A 54 -14.03 8.57 6.33
C LYS A 54 -12.69 8.32 5.61
N PRO A 55 -12.47 7.11 5.06
CA PRO A 55 -11.25 6.82 4.33
C PRO A 55 -11.29 7.45 2.94
N LEU A 56 -10.28 8.25 2.61
CA LEU A 56 -10.04 8.80 1.28
C LEU A 56 -8.60 8.53 0.83
N VAL A 57 -8.34 8.66 -0.46
CA VAL A 57 -6.99 8.64 -1.02
C VAL A 57 -6.64 10.02 -1.53
N ILE A 58 -5.54 10.59 -1.03
CA ILE A 58 -4.99 11.83 -1.56
C ILE A 58 -3.89 11.45 -2.54
N LEU A 59 -3.97 11.90 -3.78
CA LEU A 59 -2.93 11.72 -4.79
C LEU A 59 -2.25 13.06 -5.07
N ASN A 60 -0.92 13.04 -5.15
CA ASN A 60 -0.17 14.22 -5.53
C ASN A 60 -0.14 14.36 -7.05
N HIS A 61 -0.84 15.32 -7.64
CA HIS A 61 -0.85 15.48 -9.11
C HIS A 61 0.52 15.89 -9.68
N ARG A 62 1.47 16.30 -8.83
CA ARG A 62 2.83 16.65 -9.25
C ARG A 62 3.76 15.44 -9.37
N THR A 63 3.34 14.25 -8.92
CA THR A 63 4.16 13.04 -9.05
C THR A 63 3.83 12.25 -10.31
N SER A 64 4.73 11.36 -10.69
CA SER A 64 4.59 10.56 -11.91
C SER A 64 3.31 9.73 -11.87
N ALA A 65 2.77 9.37 -13.04
CA ALA A 65 1.61 8.50 -13.13
C ALA A 65 1.86 7.12 -12.48
N ILE A 66 3.10 6.62 -12.51
CA ILE A 66 3.50 5.38 -11.80
C ILE A 66 3.43 5.54 -10.29
N ASP A 67 3.90 6.66 -9.74
CA ASP A 67 3.89 6.85 -8.28
C ASP A 67 2.46 7.05 -7.76
N ARG A 68 1.63 7.78 -8.52
CA ARG A 68 0.18 7.91 -8.22
C ARG A 68 -0.52 6.56 -8.30
N SER A 69 -0.23 5.77 -9.35
CA SER A 69 -0.76 4.40 -9.50
C SER A 69 -0.36 3.52 -8.32
N THR A 70 0.89 3.66 -7.87
CA THR A 70 1.43 2.95 -6.70
C THR A 70 0.66 3.31 -5.44
N ALA A 71 0.52 4.59 -5.13
CA ALA A 71 -0.20 5.05 -3.93
C ALA A 71 -1.67 4.59 -3.93
N LEU A 72 -2.34 4.65 -5.08
CA LEU A 72 -3.72 4.19 -5.22
C LEU A 72 -3.84 2.67 -5.11
N ALA A 73 -2.94 1.90 -5.74
CA ALA A 73 -2.92 0.45 -5.62
C ALA A 73 -2.63 -0.02 -4.19
N ASP A 74 -1.75 0.68 -3.47
CA ASP A 74 -1.51 0.42 -2.06
C ASP A 74 -2.78 0.62 -1.22
N ALA A 75 -3.55 1.68 -1.48
CA ALA A 75 -4.83 1.93 -0.80
C ALA A 75 -5.89 0.86 -1.12
N LEU A 76 -5.94 0.40 -2.37
CA LEU A 76 -6.86 -0.63 -2.83
C LEU A 76 -6.48 -2.04 -2.32
N ALA A 77 -5.20 -2.34 -2.14
CA ALA A 77 -4.71 -3.65 -1.69
C ALA A 77 -5.22 -4.06 -0.29
N GLY A 78 -5.66 -3.10 0.53
CA GLY A 78 -6.23 -3.35 1.86
C GLY A 78 -7.75 -3.56 1.87
N ARG A 79 -8.42 -3.57 0.71
CA ARG A 79 -9.88 -3.68 0.59
C ARG A 79 -10.31 -4.98 -0.09
N ASP A 80 -11.58 -5.33 0.11
CA ASP A 80 -12.18 -6.41 -0.65
C ASP A 80 -12.49 -5.94 -2.08
N LEU A 81 -11.88 -6.64 -3.04
CA LEU A 81 -12.01 -6.38 -4.48
C LEU A 81 -12.53 -7.62 -5.22
N SER A 82 -13.02 -8.62 -4.48
CA SER A 82 -13.35 -9.94 -5.03
C SER A 82 -14.51 -9.91 -6.03
N ALA A 83 -15.39 -8.92 -5.90
CA ALA A 83 -16.58 -8.76 -6.76
C ALA A 83 -16.36 -7.87 -8.00
N ILE A 84 -15.15 -7.35 -8.23
CA ILE A 84 -14.90 -6.35 -9.28
C ILE A 84 -14.17 -6.96 -10.46
N GLU A 85 -14.75 -6.84 -11.65
CA GLU A 85 -14.07 -7.18 -12.89
C GLU A 85 -12.98 -6.15 -13.22
N MET A 86 -11.75 -6.63 -13.33
CA MET A 86 -10.58 -5.83 -13.63
C MET A 86 -9.61 -6.57 -14.56
N PRO A 87 -8.86 -5.86 -15.42
CA PRO A 87 -7.84 -6.47 -16.27
C PRO A 87 -6.79 -7.23 -15.44
N PRO A 88 -6.19 -8.31 -15.98
CA PRO A 88 -5.18 -9.06 -15.24
C PRO A 88 -3.98 -8.20 -14.84
N GLN A 89 -3.68 -7.11 -15.60
CA GLN A 89 -2.57 -6.17 -15.30
C GLN A 89 -2.80 -5.47 -13.99
N VAL A 90 -4.01 -4.94 -13.85
CA VAL A 90 -4.42 -4.19 -12.67
C VAL A 90 -4.49 -5.13 -11.47
N ARG A 91 -5.05 -6.34 -11.66
CA ARG A 91 -5.11 -7.37 -10.61
C ARG A 91 -3.71 -7.79 -10.14
N GLY A 92 -2.78 -8.04 -11.07
CA GLY A 92 -1.40 -8.38 -10.76
C GLY A 92 -0.68 -7.25 -10.02
N PHE A 93 -0.89 -6.00 -10.44
CA PHE A 93 -0.31 -4.82 -9.81
C PHE A 93 -0.78 -4.64 -8.36
N ILE A 94 -2.09 -4.74 -8.10
CA ILE A 94 -2.64 -4.66 -6.74
C ILE A 94 -2.18 -5.85 -5.88
N ALA A 95 -2.17 -7.06 -6.45
CA ALA A 95 -1.73 -8.26 -5.73
C ALA A 95 -0.26 -8.19 -5.29
N ALA A 96 0.62 -7.62 -6.13
CA ALA A 96 2.02 -7.38 -5.78
C ALA A 96 2.15 -6.42 -4.57
N ARG A 97 1.32 -5.38 -4.52
CA ARG A 97 1.27 -4.42 -3.40
C ARG A 97 0.73 -5.03 -2.11
N ARG A 98 -0.26 -5.91 -2.20
CA ARG A 98 -0.79 -6.66 -1.04
C ARG A 98 0.31 -7.50 -0.35
N ARG A 99 1.20 -8.11 -1.13
CA ARG A 99 2.35 -8.88 -0.61
C ARG A 99 3.42 -7.98 0.02
N GLY A 100 3.60 -6.76 -0.48
CA GLY A 100 4.49 -5.75 0.12
C GLY A 100 4.00 -5.23 1.48
N ARG A 101 2.68 -5.01 1.64
CA ARG A 101 2.07 -4.58 2.92
C ARG A 101 2.26 -5.60 4.05
N TRP A 102 2.20 -6.90 3.76
CA TRP A 102 2.49 -7.93 4.78
C TRP A 102 3.90 -7.78 5.36
N ARG A 103 4.88 -7.37 4.54
CA ARG A 103 6.28 -7.18 5.00
C ARG A 103 6.46 -6.00 5.96
N LEU A 104 5.53 -5.04 5.97
CA LEU A 104 5.54 -3.90 6.91
C LEU A 104 4.63 -4.12 8.13
N LEU A 105 3.71 -5.09 8.06
CA LEU A 105 2.80 -5.46 9.16
C LEU A 105 3.31 -6.64 10.00
N LEU A 106 4.30 -7.38 9.52
CA LEU A 106 5.19 -8.10 10.43
C LEU A 106 5.90 -7.03 11.26
N PRO A 107 5.83 -7.05 12.60
CA PRO A 107 6.80 -6.30 13.36
C PRO A 107 8.15 -6.84 12.92
N GLU A 108 8.89 -6.05 12.13
CA GLU A 108 10.33 -6.06 12.18
C GLU A 108 10.63 -6.15 13.68
N ARG A 109 11.15 -7.28 14.15
CA ARG A 109 11.83 -7.35 15.43
C ARG A 109 13.01 -6.39 15.29
N ARG A 110 12.73 -5.09 15.37
CA ARG A 110 13.72 -4.07 15.61
C ARG A 110 14.36 -4.53 16.91
N PRO A 111 15.68 -4.72 16.97
CA PRO A 111 16.34 -4.57 18.25
C PRO A 111 15.93 -3.17 18.70
N GLY A 112 15.06 -3.07 19.70
CA GLY A 112 14.71 -1.78 20.27
C GLY A 112 15.99 -1.06 20.70
N PRO A 113 16.01 0.29 20.71
CA PRO A 113 17.13 0.99 21.30
C PRO A 113 17.24 0.50 22.75
N GLY A 114 18.44 0.09 23.16
CA GLY A 114 18.68 -0.67 24.38
C GLY A 114 17.95 -0.09 25.59
N LEU A 115 16.91 -0.78 26.04
CA LEU A 115 16.47 -0.72 27.43
C LEU A 115 17.62 -1.24 28.27
N ALA A 116 18.19 -0.37 29.12
CA ALA A 116 19.22 -0.75 30.06
C ALA A 116 18.79 -2.00 30.82
N VAL A 117 19.54 -3.09 30.68
CA VAL A 117 19.29 -4.32 31.43
C VAL A 117 19.71 -4.02 32.87
N CYS A 118 18.77 -3.59 33.70
CA CYS A 118 18.97 -3.58 35.15
C CYS A 118 19.16 -5.04 35.59
N ARG A 119 20.41 -5.43 35.83
CA ARG A 119 20.72 -6.70 36.50
C ARG A 119 20.04 -6.67 37.87
N PRO A 120 19.23 -7.66 38.25
CA PRO A 120 18.71 -7.74 39.60
C PRO A 120 19.88 -7.86 40.57
N ARG A 121 19.89 -6.98 41.58
CA ARG A 121 20.86 -6.98 42.69
C ARG A 121 20.74 -8.33 43.39
N ARG A 122 21.81 -9.12 43.40
CA ARG A 122 21.88 -10.38 44.14
C ARG A 122 21.76 -10.03 45.62
N THR A 123 20.66 -10.39 46.27
CA THR A 123 20.58 -10.38 47.74
C THR A 123 21.42 -11.53 48.24
N GLU A 124 22.66 -11.22 48.62
CA GLU A 124 23.49 -12.05 49.46
C GLU A 124 22.86 -12.04 50.85
N ARG A 125 22.17 -13.12 51.19
CA ARG A 125 21.70 -13.37 52.55
C ARG A 125 22.81 -14.17 53.22
N ASP A 126 23.77 -13.44 53.77
CA ASP A 126 24.67 -13.93 54.81
C ASP A 126 23.81 -14.35 56.00
N GLU A 127 23.90 -15.61 56.40
CA GLU A 127 23.32 -16.13 57.64
C GLU A 127 24.50 -16.73 58.43
N PRO A 128 24.76 -16.28 59.68
CA PRO A 128 25.90 -16.69 60.48
C PRO A 128 25.78 -18.09 61.09
#